data_AF-A0A9E2UPK5-F1
#
_entry.id   AF-A0A9E2UPK5-F1
#
_cell.length_a   1.000
_cell.length_b   1.000
_cell.length_c   1.000
_cell.angle_alpha   90.00
_cell.angle_beta   90.00
_cell.angle_gamma   90.00
#
_symmetry.space_group_name_H-M   'P 1'
#
loop_
_entity.id
_entity.type
_entity.pdbx_description
1 polymer ?
#
loop_
_entity_poly.entity_id
_entity_poly.type
_entity_poly.pdbx_seq_one_letter_code
_entity_poly.pdbx_strand_id
1 'polypeptide(L)' 'GGSLDNVVVIDKNTILNQDGLRFPDEFVRHKILDSIGDFSLLGLPVIGHFKLNKSGHAFNHAFIETFFSNKQSWETRTIS' A
#
# COMPACT_ATOMS: atom_id res chain seq x y z
N GLY A 1 0.94 16.69 14.22
CA GLY A 1 0.15 15.46 14.09
C GLY A 1 0.99 14.20 14.19
N GLY A 2 2.23 14.19 13.68
CA GLY A 2 3.18 13.10 13.91
C GLY A 2 3.90 13.24 15.25
N SER A 3 3.98 12.15 16.01
CA SER A 3 4.84 11.93 17.18
C SER A 3 5.56 10.59 17.03
N LEU A 4 6.51 10.27 17.92
CA LEU A 4 7.15 8.95 17.94
C LEU A 4 6.16 7.81 18.21
N ASP A 5 4.94 8.12 18.67
CA ASP A 5 3.90 7.13 18.95
C ASP A 5 3.20 6.64 17.67
N ASN A 6 3.25 7.43 16.59
CA ASN A 6 2.52 7.14 15.35
C ASN A 6 3.37 7.15 14.07
N VAL A 7 4.64 7.59 14.15
CA VAL A 7 5.57 7.57 13.02
C VAL A 7 6.85 6.85 13.42
N VAL A 8 7.32 5.96 12.55
CA VAL A 8 8.69 5.42 12.64
C VAL A 8 9.65 6.49 12.13
N VAL A 9 10.48 7.04 13.02
CA VAL A 9 11.45 8.08 12.69
C VAL A 9 12.83 7.47 12.56
N ILE A 10 13.49 7.73 11.43
CA ILE A 10 14.84 7.26 11.13
C ILE A 10 15.79 8.46 11.13
N ASP A 11 16.87 8.40 11.91
CA ASP A 11 18.02 9.33 11.78
C ASP A 11 19.26 8.56 11.33
N LYS A 12 19.82 8.98 10.18
CA LYS A 12 20.98 8.42 9.48
C LYS A 12 20.92 6.91 9.20
N ASN A 13 20.96 6.06 10.24
CA ASN A 13 20.83 4.61 10.19
C ASN A 13 20.19 4.01 11.46
N THR A 14 19.58 4.83 12.31
CA THR A 14 19.05 4.44 13.61
C THR A 14 17.56 4.77 13.69
N ILE A 15 16.78 3.80 14.17
CA ILE A 15 15.38 4.01 14.53
C ILE A 15 15.36 4.78 15.86
N LEU A 16 14.69 5.93 15.88
CA LEU A 16 14.61 6.80 17.06
C LEU A 16 13.48 6.41 18.02
N ASN A 17 12.56 5.56 17.59
CA ASN A 17 11.50 5.02 18.45
C ASN A 17 12.14 4.16 19.55
N GLN A 18 11.85 4.47 20.83
CA GLN A 18 12.45 3.77 21.97
C GLN A 18 12.18 2.26 21.96
N ASP A 19 11.00 1.86 21.47
CA ASP A 19 10.61 0.46 21.32
C ASP A 19 11.12 -0.20 20.01
N GLY A 20 11.81 0.57 19.16
CA GLY A 20 12.27 0.11 17.85
C GLY A 20 11.13 -0.08 16.85
N LEU A 21 11.27 -1.09 15.98
CA LEU A 21 10.21 -1.47 15.03
C LEU A 21 9.26 -2.49 15.66
N ARG A 22 7.99 -2.43 15.29
CA ARG A 22 7.00 -3.46 15.60
C ARG A 22 7.29 -4.78 14.89
N PHE A 23 7.88 -4.68 13.70
CA PHE A 23 8.30 -5.83 12.89
C PHE A 23 9.66 -5.55 12.23
N PRO A 24 10.53 -6.57 12.05
CA PRO A 24 11.81 -6.39 11.36
C PRO A 24 11.67 -5.83 9.93
N ASP A 25 10.54 -6.07 9.29
CA ASP A 25 10.18 -5.69 7.93
C ASP A 25 9.08 -4.60 7.90
N GLU A 26 8.92 -3.80 8.96
CA GLU A 26 7.84 -2.82 9.12
C GLU A 26 7.75 -1.82 7.95
N PHE A 27 8.88 -1.39 7.39
CA PHE A 27 8.90 -0.47 6.24
C PHE A 27 8.19 -1.03 5.01
N VAL A 28 8.45 -2.30 4.66
CA VAL A 28 7.80 -2.93 3.49
C VAL A 28 6.35 -3.26 3.80
N ARG A 29 6.02 -3.64 5.04
CA ARG A 29 4.62 -3.83 5.48
C ARG A 29 3.81 -2.54 5.36
N HIS A 30 4.40 -1.40 5.72
CA HIS A 30 3.75 -0.10 5.55
C HIS A 30 3.52 0.22 4.08
N LYS A 31 4.47 -0.08 3.19
CA LYS A 31 4.26 0.07 1.74
C LYS A 31 3.16 -0.84 1.18
N ILE A 32 3.03 -2.06 1.72
CA ILE A 32 1.91 -2.94 1.39
C ILE A 32 0.59 -2.32 1.88
N LEU A 33 0.56 -1.79 3.10
CA LEU A 33 -0.62 -1.12 3.67
C LEU A 33 -1.04 0.11 2.84
N ASP A 34 -0.07 0.93 2.44
CA ASP A 34 -0.26 2.06 1.52
C ASP A 34 -0.94 1.61 0.23
N SER A 35 -0.41 0.55 -0.40
CA SER A 35 -0.97 0.00 -1.64
C SER A 35 -2.38 -0.58 -1.47
N ILE A 36 -2.68 -1.21 -0.34
CA ILE A 36 -4.04 -1.66 -0.02
C ILE A 36 -4.98 -0.45 0.06
N GLY A 37 -4.54 0.63 0.72
CA GLY A 37 -5.26 1.89 0.79
C GLY A 37 -5.50 2.49 -0.60
N ASP A 38 -4.47 2.59 -1.42
CA ASP A 38 -4.58 3.11 -2.79
C ASP A 38 -5.56 2.28 -3.63
N PHE A 39 -5.46 0.94 -3.60
CA PHE A 39 -6.35 0.05 -4.38
C PHE A 39 -7.78 0.02 -3.87
N SER A 40 -8.03 0.39 -2.60
CA SER A 40 -9.40 0.53 -2.09
C SER A 40 -10.22 1.59 -2.85
N LEU A 41 -9.56 2.53 -3.53
CA LEU A 41 -10.19 3.53 -4.40
C LEU A 41 -10.92 2.92 -5.61
N LEU A 42 -10.69 1.64 -5.92
CA LEU A 42 -11.49 0.90 -6.91
C LEU A 42 -12.96 0.73 -6.50
N GLY A 43 -13.27 0.90 -5.21
CA GLY A 43 -14.65 0.86 -4.68
C GLY A 43 -15.26 -0.54 -4.56
N LEU A 44 -14.54 -1.59 -4.97
CA LEU A 44 -14.94 -2.99 -4.85
C LEU A 44 -13.75 -3.85 -4.38
N PRO A 45 -13.99 -4.93 -3.62
CA PRO A 45 -12.95 -5.89 -3.31
C PRO A 45 -12.35 -6.49 -4.58
N VAL A 46 -11.03 -6.55 -4.66
CA VAL A 46 -10.32 -7.16 -5.78
C VAL A 46 -10.00 -8.62 -5.47
N ILE A 47 -10.43 -9.51 -6.34
CA ILE A 47 -9.96 -10.90 -6.36
C ILE A 47 -8.87 -10.99 -7.42
N GLY A 48 -7.61 -11.05 -6.98
CA GLY A 48 -6.46 -11.05 -7.88
C GLY A 48 -5.13 -11.09 -7.13
N HIS A 49 -4.03 -10.94 -7.87
CA HIS A 49 -2.68 -10.92 -7.31
C HIS A 49 -1.93 -9.69 -7.83
N PHE A 50 -1.63 -8.75 -6.93
CA PHE A 50 -0.77 -7.61 -7.22
C PHE A 50 0.70 -7.94 -6.96
N LYS A 51 1.57 -7.59 -7.93
CA LYS A 51 3.02 -7.62 -7.76
C LYS A 51 3.56 -6.20 -7.97
N LEU A 52 4.16 -5.65 -6.93
CA LEU A 52 4.66 -4.28 -6.91
C LEU A 52 6.16 -4.28 -6.69
N ASN A 53 6.90 -3.54 -7.52
CA ASN A 53 8.35 -3.37 -7.38
C ASN A 53 8.66 -1.88 -7.24
N LYS A 54 9.16 -1.47 -6.07
CA LYS A 54 9.45 -0.06 -5.73
C LYS A 54 8.27 0.89 -6.03
N SER A 55 7.05 0.41 -5.82
CA SER A 55 5.85 1.20 -6.08
C SER A 55 5.60 2.26 -4.99
N GLY A 56 4.96 3.35 -5.37
CA GLY A 56 4.46 4.39 -4.47
C GLY A 56 3.11 4.92 -4.94
N HIS A 57 2.51 5.83 -4.18
CA HIS A 57 1.13 6.28 -4.40
C HIS A 57 0.84 6.77 -5.82
N ALA A 58 1.72 7.58 -6.41
CA ALA A 58 1.54 8.07 -7.78
C ALA A 58 1.48 6.95 -8.82
N PHE A 59 2.32 5.93 -8.66
CA PHE A 59 2.31 4.75 -9.54
C PHE A 59 1.04 3.91 -9.33
N ASN A 60 0.67 3.65 -8.06
CA ASN A 60 -0.53 2.88 -7.74
C ASN A 60 -1.79 3.55 -8.32
N HIS A 61 -1.88 4.88 -8.20
CA HIS A 61 -2.99 5.65 -8.75
C HIS A 61 -3.06 5.56 -10.29
N ALA A 62 -1.95 5.83 -10.98
CA ALA A 62 -1.90 5.72 -12.45
C ALA A 62 -2.22 4.30 -12.96
N PHE A 63 -1.76 3.28 -12.22
CA PHE A 63 -2.12 1.89 -12.49
C PHE A 63 -3.63 1.66 -12.36
N ILE A 64 -4.27 2.14 -11.29
CA ILE A 64 -5.71 2.02 -11.07
C ILE A 64 -6.49 2.69 -12.19
N GLU A 65 -6.13 3.92 -12.57
CA GLU A 65 -6.79 4.65 -13.66
C GLU A 65 -6.72 3.86 -14.98
N THR A 66 -5.54 3.31 -15.30
CA THR A 66 -5.31 2.51 -16.50
C THR A 66 -6.11 1.20 -16.45
N PHE A 67 -6.04 0.48 -15.34
CA PHE A 67 -6.75 -0.77 -15.10
C PHE A 67 -8.27 -0.56 -15.23
N PHE A 68 -8.81 0.48 -14.61
CA PHE A 68 -10.24 0.76 -14.63
C PHE A 68 -10.76 1.21 -16.01
N SER A 69 -9.92 1.90 -16.77
CA SER A 69 -10.21 2.32 -18.15
C SER A 69 -10.21 1.15 -19.13
N ASN A 70 -9.36 0.14 -18.90
CA ASN A 70 -9.32 -1.06 -19.72
C ASN A 70 -10.34 -2.12 -19.26
N LYS A 71 -11.60 -1.94 -19.67
CA LYS A 71 -12.73 -2.83 -19.32
C LYS A 71 -12.55 -4.30 -19.74
N GLN A 72 -11.61 -4.62 -20.62
CA GLN A 72 -11.32 -6.01 -20.99
C GLN A 72 -10.41 -6.72 -19.98
N SER A 73 -9.78 -5.97 -19.06
CA SER A 73 -8.80 -6.51 -18.10
C SER A 73 -9.43 -6.98 -16.79
N TRP A 74 -10.75 -6.83 -16.61
CA TRP A 74 -11.44 -7.20 -15.39
C TRP A 74 -12.94 -7.39 -15.61
N GLU A 75 -13.58 -8.02 -14.64
CA GLU A 75 -15.02 -8.20 -14.58
C GLU A 75 -15.49 -8.10 -13.13
N THR A 76 -16.78 -7.77 -12.93
CA THR A 76 -17.41 -7.84 -11.61
C THR A 76 -18.15 -9.16 -11.46
N ARG A 77 -17.96 -9.81 -10.30
CA ARG A 77 -18.70 -11.03 -9.93
C ARG A 77 -19.19 -10.92 -8.49
N THR A 78 -20.37 -11.46 -8.24
CA THR A 78 -20.83 -11.78 -6.89
C THR A 78 -20.20 -13.09 -6.44
N ILE A 79 -19.75 -13.13 -5.19
CA ILE A 79 -19.30 -14.38 -4.56
C ILE A 79 -20.53 -14.96 -3.85
N SER A 80 -20.96 -16.15 -4.26
CA SER A 80 -22.05 -16.93 -3.65
C SER A 80 -21.52 -17.91 -2.61
#